data_AF-A0A821LWT6-F1
#
_entry.id   AF-A0A821LWT6-F1
#
_cell.length_a   1.000
_cell.length_b   1.000
_cell.length_c   1.000
_cell.angle_alpha   90.00
_cell.angle_beta   90.00
_cell.angle_gamma   90.00
#
_symmetry.space_group_name_H-M   'P 1'
#
loop_
_entity.id
_entity.type
_entity.pdbx_description
1 polymer ?
#
loop_
_entity_poly.entity_id
_entity_poly.type
_entity_poly.pdbx_seq_one_letter_code
_entity_poly.pdbx_strand_id
1 'polypeptide(L)'
;MFDEKHVTIADVSITSFFRNLFIANAKFDVERYPFTFSYVNRILSLSYFQSLIPFEKISIATPISNHRTALANGNAPISNETFGIDKPKPGAFSERPSS
;
A
#
# COMPACT_ATOMS: atom_id res chain seq x y z
N MET A 1 22.77 0.18 14.48
CA MET A 1 21.62 -0.67 14.12
C MET A 1 20.38 0.20 14.30
N PHE A 2 19.61 0.46 13.25
CA PHE A 2 18.41 1.31 13.33
C PHE A 2 17.41 0.64 14.28
N ASP A 3 16.91 1.36 15.27
CA ASP A 3 15.93 0.86 16.25
C ASP A 3 14.52 1.18 15.73
N GLU A 4 13.63 0.18 15.70
CA GLU A 4 12.22 0.35 15.35
C GLU A 4 11.56 1.47 16.17
N LYS A 5 12.09 1.77 17.37
CA LYS A 5 11.62 2.83 18.26
C LYS A 5 11.83 4.27 17.75
N HIS A 6 12.56 4.48 16.66
CA HIS A 6 12.83 5.81 16.11
C HIS A 6 12.19 6.07 14.74
N VAL A 7 11.27 5.20 14.30
CA VAL A 7 10.47 5.45 13.08
C VAL A 7 9.40 6.49 13.38
N THR A 8 9.36 7.54 12.57
CA THR A 8 8.35 8.60 12.66
C THR A 8 7.32 8.47 11.54
N ILE A 9 6.24 9.25 11.65
CA ILE A 9 5.24 9.33 10.58
C ILE A 9 5.82 9.85 9.26
N ALA A 10 6.89 10.65 9.30
CA ALA A 10 7.54 11.15 8.09
C ALA A 10 8.19 10.00 7.31
N ASP A 11 8.83 9.06 8.01
CA ASP A 11 9.45 7.89 7.40
C ASP A 11 8.40 6.99 6.71
N VAL A 12 7.28 6.75 7.41
CA VAL A 12 6.15 5.97 6.88
C VAL A 12 5.53 6.67 5.66
N SER A 13 5.28 7.98 5.77
CA SER A 13 4.67 8.78 4.70
C SER A 13 5.49 8.71 3.41
N ILE A 14 6.80 8.93 3.50
CA ILE A 14 7.69 8.89 2.33
C ILE A 14 7.76 7.48 1.75
N THR A 15 7.98 6.47 2.60
CA THR A 15 8.22 5.10 2.17
C THR A 15 6.97 4.44 1.57
N SER A 16 5.77 4.85 2.01
CA SER A 16 4.50 4.30 1.52
C SER A 16 4.31 4.43 0.00
N PHE A 17 4.74 5.56 -0.59
CA PHE A 17 4.68 5.76 -2.04
C PHE A 17 5.63 4.84 -2.82
N PHE A 18 6.84 4.64 -2.30
CA PHE A 18 7.80 3.69 -2.91
C PHE A 18 7.35 2.25 -2.77
N ARG A 19 6.60 1.93 -1.72
CA ARG A 19 5.98 0.62 -1.56
C ARG A 19 4.99 0.31 -2.69
N ASN A 20 4.17 1.29 -3.06
CA ASN A 20 3.28 1.19 -4.22
C ASN A 20 4.06 1.03 -5.53
N LEU A 21 5.19 1.74 -5.67
CA LEU A 21 6.09 1.58 -6.82
C LEU A 21 6.57 0.12 -6.96
N PHE A 22 7.03 -0.49 -5.86
CA PHE A 22 7.48 -1.89 -5.87
C PHE A 22 6.34 -2.88 -6.11
N ILE A 23 5.17 -2.63 -5.53
CA ILE A 23 3.95 -3.44 -5.79
C ILE A 23 3.56 -3.39 -7.27
N ALA A 24 3.64 -2.21 -7.89
CA ALA A 24 3.37 -2.02 -9.31
C ALA A 24 4.50 -2.54 -10.22
N ASN A 25 5.55 -3.14 -9.65
CA ASN A 25 6.74 -3.61 -10.36
C ASN A 25 7.41 -2.52 -11.22
N ALA A 26 7.30 -1.25 -10.79
CA ALA A 26 7.91 -0.12 -11.46
C ALA A 26 9.40 0.00 -11.07
N LYS A 27 10.21 0.53 -11.99
CA LYS A 27 11.67 0.64 -11.79
C LYS A 27 12.02 1.79 -10.85
N PHE A 28 12.83 1.48 -9.83
CA PHE A 28 13.52 2.49 -9.01
C PHE A 28 14.91 2.73 -9.61
N ASP A 29 15.26 3.99 -9.89
CA ASP A 29 16.58 4.36 -10.40
C ASP A 29 17.62 4.38 -9.28
N VAL A 30 18.25 3.24 -9.04
CA VAL A 30 19.22 3.04 -7.94
C VAL A 30 20.54 3.74 -8.24
N GLU A 31 20.94 3.82 -9.51
CA GLU A 31 22.18 4.50 -9.90
C GLU A 31 22.11 5.99 -9.61
N ARG A 32 20.96 6.61 -9.87
CA ARG A 32 20.73 8.02 -9.60
C ARG A 32 20.44 8.32 -8.13
N TYR A 33 19.77 7.42 -7.41
CA TYR A 33 19.31 7.65 -6.03
C TYR A 33 19.69 6.53 -5.04
N PRO A 34 20.99 6.22 -4.87
CA PRO A 34 21.45 5.08 -4.07
C PRO A 34 21.12 5.22 -2.58
N PHE A 35 21.19 6.43 -2.03
CA PHE A 35 20.87 6.69 -0.62
C PHE A 35 19.37 6.58 -0.34
N THR A 36 18.53 7.09 -1.24
CA THR A 36 17.08 6.97 -1.15
C THR A 36 16.66 5.51 -1.21
N PHE A 37 17.22 4.73 -2.15
CA PHE A 37 16.97 3.30 -2.24
C PHE A 37 17.35 2.59 -0.94
N SER A 38 18.56 2.85 -0.42
CA SER A 38 19.03 2.25 0.83
C SER A 38 18.18 2.63 2.03
N TYR A 39 17.70 3.86 2.10
CA TYR A 39 16.78 4.33 3.14
C TYR A 39 15.42 3.63 3.05
N VAL A 40 14.76 3.68 1.88
CA VAL A 40 13.46 3.04 1.65
C VAL A 40 13.53 1.54 1.92
N ASN A 41 14.57 0.86 1.42
CA ASN A 41 14.75 -0.57 1.62
C ASN A 41 14.92 -0.92 3.10
N ARG A 42 15.63 -0.10 3.89
CA ARG A 42 15.76 -0.28 5.34
C ARG A 42 14.41 -0.15 6.04
N ILE A 43 13.62 0.88 5.72
CA ILE A 43 12.30 1.07 6.34
C ILE A 43 11.32 -0.05 5.95
N LEU A 44 11.27 -0.44 4.67
CA LEU A 44 10.40 -1.53 4.22
C LEU A 44 10.80 -2.91 4.76
N SER A 45 12.06 -3.09 5.17
CA SER A 45 12.55 -4.32 5.81
C SER A 45 12.12 -4.47 7.27
N LEU A 46 11.52 -3.44 7.89
CA LEU A 46 11.05 -3.51 9.27
C LEU A 46 9.88 -4.48 9.41
N SER A 47 9.78 -5.11 10.59
CA SER A 47 8.81 -6.19 10.86
C SER A 47 7.36 -5.76 10.60
N TYR A 48 7.02 -4.51 10.93
CA TYR A 48 5.70 -3.93 10.70
C TYR A 48 5.29 -3.87 9.23
N PHE A 49 6.22 -3.65 8.30
CA PHE A 49 5.92 -3.64 6.87
C PHE A 49 5.93 -5.05 6.27
N GLN A 50 6.77 -5.94 6.82
CA GLN A 50 6.82 -7.33 6.40
C GLN A 50 5.55 -8.09 6.75
N SER A 51 4.94 -7.79 7.91
CA SER A 51 3.67 -8.42 8.33
C SER A 51 2.49 -8.08 7.43
N LEU A 52 2.57 -7.00 6.64
CA LEU A 52 1.52 -6.58 5.71
C LEU A 52 1.60 -7.29 4.34
N ILE A 53 2.77 -7.83 3.97
CA ILE A 53 3.01 -8.45 2.66
C ILE A 53 1.97 -9.53 2.28
N PRO A 54 1.54 -10.43 3.19
CA PRO A 54 0.50 -11.40 2.85
C PRO A 54 -0.81 -10.75 2.41
N PHE A 55 -1.22 -9.66 3.07
CA PHE A 55 -2.45 -8.95 2.75
C PHE A 55 -2.36 -8.20 1.43
N GLU A 56 -1.21 -7.60 1.11
CA GLU A 56 -1.01 -7.02 -0.23
C GLU A 56 -1.08 -8.04 -1.33
N LYS A 57 -0.44 -9.21 -1.16
CA LYS A 57 -0.49 -10.27 -2.17
C LYS A 57 -1.92 -10.70 -2.45
N ILE A 58 -2.75 -10.81 -1.40
CA ILE A 58 -4.19 -11.06 -1.54
C ILE A 58 -4.85 -9.92 -2.33
N SER A 59 -4.65 -8.66 -1.93
CA SER A 59 -5.27 -7.51 -2.61
C SER A 59 -4.84 -7.37 -4.07
N ILE A 60 -3.58 -7.62 -4.42
CA ILE A 60 -3.07 -7.55 -5.79
C ILE A 60 -3.71 -8.64 -6.66
N ALA A 61 -3.87 -9.84 -6.12
CA ALA A 61 -4.45 -10.97 -6.85
C ALA A 61 -5.99 -10.92 -6.95
N THR A 62 -6.65 -10.02 -6.22
CA THR A 62 -8.11 -9.99 -6.08
C THR A 62 -8.71 -8.77 -6.78
N PRO A 63 -9.82 -8.90 -7.52
CA PRO A 63 -10.59 -7.75 -7.98
C PRO A 63 -11.09 -6.90 -6.82
N ILE A 64 -11.12 -5.56 -6.98
CA ILE A 64 -11.46 -4.61 -5.90
C ILE A 64 -12.80 -4.95 -5.21
N SER A 65 -13.81 -5.37 -5.95
CA SER A 65 -15.13 -5.75 -5.42
C SER A 65 -15.06 -6.89 -4.39
N ASN A 66 -14.04 -7.74 -4.47
CA ASN A 66 -13.90 -8.95 -3.68
C ASN A 66 -12.82 -8.82 -2.58
N HIS A 67 -12.15 -7.67 -2.48
CA HIS A 67 -11.05 -7.45 -1.52
C HIS A 67 -11.46 -7.75 -0.08
N ARG A 68 -12.60 -7.22 0.37
CA ARG A 68 -13.05 -7.39 1.76
C ARG A 68 -13.19 -8.87 2.12
N THR A 69 -13.86 -9.65 1.29
CA THR A 69 -14.04 -11.10 1.50
C THR A 69 -12.70 -11.84 1.45
N ALA A 70 -11.84 -11.54 0.47
CA ALA A 70 -10.55 -12.19 0.33
C ALA A 70 -9.61 -11.90 1.52
N LEU A 71 -9.58 -10.65 1.99
CA LEU A 71 -8.81 -10.25 3.17
C LEU A 71 -9.38 -10.88 4.45
N ALA A 72 -10.71 -11.00 4.57
CA ALA A 72 -11.35 -11.67 5.71
C ALA A 72 -10.93 -13.14 5.79
N ASN A 73 -10.94 -13.84 4.64
CA ASN A 73 -10.45 -15.21 4.53
C ASN A 73 -8.95 -15.33 4.87
N GLY A 74 -8.18 -14.27 4.63
CA GLY A 74 -6.77 -14.14 5.01
C GLY A 74 -6.52 -13.77 6.48
N ASN A 75 -7.57 -13.70 7.33
CA ASN A 75 -7.50 -13.23 8.72
C ASN A 75 -6.92 -11.81 8.87
N ALA A 76 -7.14 -10.95 7.87
CA ALA A 76 -6.78 -9.54 8.00
C ALA A 76 -7.63 -8.87 9.11
N PRO A 77 -7.07 -7.91 9.86
CA PRO A 77 -7.81 -7.16 10.87
C PRO A 77 -8.76 -6.15 10.20
N ILE A 78 -9.93 -6.64 9.77
CA ILE A 78 -10.94 -5.83 9.09
C ILE A 78 -11.94 -5.32 10.12
N SER A 79 -12.22 -4.01 10.12
CA SER A 79 -13.28 -3.43 10.93
C SER A 79 -14.66 -3.87 10.44
N ASN A 80 -15.57 -4.13 11.39
CA ASN A 80 -16.97 -4.43 11.10
C ASN A 80 -17.64 -3.27 10.36
N GLU A 81 -17.29 -2.05 10.75
CA GLU A 81 -17.79 -0.81 10.17
C GLU A 81 -16.75 -0.21 9.22
N THR A 82 -17.23 0.39 8.13
CA THR A 82 -16.41 1.20 7.23
C THR A 82 -17.07 2.55 7.07
N PHE A 83 -16.28 3.63 7.04
CA PHE A 83 -16.76 4.96 6.63
C PHE A 83 -16.94 5.06 5.11
N GLY A 84 -16.66 3.98 4.37
CA GLY A 84 -16.92 3.85 2.95
C GLY A 84 -18.41 3.73 2.64
N ILE A 85 -18.77 4.06 1.41
CA ILE A 85 -20.11 3.92 0.84
C ILE A 85 -20.14 2.69 -0.06
N ASP A 86 -21.19 1.86 0.05
CA ASP A 86 -21.32 0.59 -0.68
C ASP A 86 -21.25 0.71 -2.20
N LYS A 87 -21.60 1.88 -2.73
CA LYS A 87 -21.55 2.16 -4.17
C LYS A 87 -20.41 3.12 -4.47
N PRO A 88 -19.49 2.78 -5.39
CA PRO A 88 -18.50 3.72 -5.91
C PRO A 88 -19.22 4.97 -6.44
N LYS A 89 -18.81 6.16 -5.98
CA LYS A 89 -19.25 7.40 -6.61
C LYS A 89 -18.46 7.59 -7.90
N PRO A 90 -19.10 7.96 -9.02
CA PRO A 90 -18.37 8.40 -10.21
C PRO A 90 -17.39 9.50 -9.81
N GLY A 91 -16.11 9.31 -10.14
CA GLY A 91 -15.12 10.37 -9.98
C GLY A 91 -15.44 11.55 -10.91
N ALA A 92 -14.84 12.72 -10.67
CA ALA A 92 -15.02 13.89 -11.53
C ALA A 92 -14.68 13.66 -13.02
N PHE A 93 -14.01 12.55 -13.33
CA PHE A 93 -13.62 12.11 -14.68
C PHE A 93 -14.33 10.83 -15.14
N SER A 94 -15.25 10.27 -14.35
CA SER A 94 -16.06 9.11 -14.72
C SER A 94 -17.35 9.62 -15.35
N GLU A 95 -17.31 9.81 -16.67
CA GLU A 95 -18.44 10.14 -17.55
C GLU A 95 -19.07 11.53 -17.35
N ARG A 96 -18.65 12.49 -18.18
CA ARG A 96 -19.50 13.62 -18.57
C ARG A 96 -20.33 13.12 -19.76
N PRO A 97 -21.65 12.90 -19.65
CA PRO A 97 -22.46 12.59 -20.83
C PRO A 97 -22.35 13.76 -21.81
N SER A 98 -21.99 13.47 -23.05
CA SER A 98 -22.07 14.43 -24.15
C SER A 98 -23.53 14.84 -24.31
N SER A 99 -23.84 16.07 -23.94
CA SER A 99 -25.08 16.77 -24.29
C SER A 99 -25.17 16.95 -25.81
#